data_AF-A0A0J0XQP4-F1
#
_entry.id   AF-A0A0J0XQP4-F1
#
_cell.length_a   1.000
_cell.length_b   1.000
_cell.length_c   1.000
_cell.angle_alpha   90.00
_cell.angle_beta   90.00
_cell.angle_gamma   90.00
#
_symmetry.space_group_name_H-M   'P 1'
#
loop_
_entity.id
_entity.type
_entity.pdbx_description
1 polymer ?
#
loop_
_entity_poly.entity_id
_entity_poly.type
_entity_poly.pdbx_seq_one_letter_code
_entity_poly.pdbx_strand_id
1 'polypeptide(L)'
;MAHSSPSSPWSLLTVHVLPLFAGSPLKTAIEDLNHLCNSHIVTTSQRTQASRLIAVLTADLRDFIASGMLTLKAKFDTIDEAKVVSRAAEVWSFFWGQIL
;
A
#
# COMPACT_ATOMS: atom_id res chain seq x y z
N MET A 1 12.02 4.32 13.45
CA MET A 1 10.83 4.56 12.61
C MET A 1 9.89 5.44 13.44
N ALA A 2 9.56 6.64 13.00
CA ALA A 2 8.59 7.45 13.73
C ALA A 2 7.24 6.72 13.65
N HIS A 3 6.74 6.21 14.78
CA HIS A 3 5.39 5.68 14.84
C HIS A 3 4.43 6.84 14.59
N SER A 4 3.98 6.98 13.35
CA SER A 4 2.92 7.89 12.97
C SER A 4 1.70 7.56 13.83
N SER A 5 1.08 8.56 14.45
CA SER A 5 -0.11 8.34 15.29
C SER A 5 -1.12 7.42 14.59
N PRO A 6 -1.90 6.60 15.31
CA PRO A 6 -2.88 5.68 14.72
C PRO A 6 -3.88 6.37 13.77
N SER A 7 -4.12 7.66 14.00
CA SER A 7 -4.99 8.54 13.20
C SER A 7 -4.26 9.37 12.15
N SER A 8 -2.96 9.13 11.92
CA SER A 8 -2.22 9.87 10.90
C SER A 8 -2.72 9.53 9.48
N PRO A 9 -2.60 10.45 8.51
CA PRO A 9 -3.00 10.19 7.12
C PRO A 9 -2.37 8.91 6.55
N TRP A 10 -1.10 8.65 6.87
CA TRP A 10 -0.40 7.44 6.45
C TRP A 10 -1.01 6.19 7.08
N SER A 11 -1.23 6.19 8.40
CA SER A 11 -1.83 5.06 9.10
C SER A 11 -3.20 4.71 8.51
N LEU A 12 -4.05 5.71 8.28
CA LEU A 12 -5.36 5.52 7.66
C LEU A 12 -5.26 5.00 6.23
N LEU A 13 -4.36 5.56 5.41
CA LEU A 13 -4.10 5.07 4.05
C LEU A 13 -3.72 3.57 4.08
N THR A 14 -2.79 3.19 4.97
CA THR A 14 -2.36 1.78 5.06
C THR A 14 -3.49 0.84 5.45
N VAL A 15 -4.37 1.24 6.38
CA VAL A 15 -5.53 0.43 6.80
C VAL A 15 -6.49 0.19 5.64
N HIS A 16 -6.71 1.19 4.79
CA HIS A 16 -7.61 1.06 3.64
C HIS A 16 -7.00 0.27 2.47
N VAL A 17 -5.68 0.34 2.28
CA VAL A 17 -5.02 -0.24 1.09
C VAL A 17 -4.43 -1.64 1.34
N LEU A 18 -3.93 -1.95 2.55
CA LEU A 18 -3.37 -3.28 2.85
C LEU A 18 -4.35 -4.45 2.55
N PRO A 19 -5.67 -4.36 2.80
CA PRO A 19 -6.61 -5.42 2.46
C PRO A 19 -6.65 -5.81 0.98
N LEU A 20 -6.22 -4.92 0.07
CA LEU A 20 -6.13 -5.22 -1.37
C LEU A 20 -5.11 -6.33 -1.65
N PHE A 21 -4.00 -6.38 -0.91
CA PHE A 21 -3.01 -7.46 -1.01
C PHE A 21 -3.59 -8.81 -0.56
N ALA A 22 -4.61 -8.79 0.30
CA ALA A 22 -5.39 -9.97 0.66
C ALA A 22 -6.50 -10.30 -0.36
N GLY A 23 -6.64 -9.54 -1.43
CA GLY A 23 -7.67 -9.71 -2.46
C GLY A 23 -9.05 -9.18 -2.08
N SER A 24 -9.13 -8.33 -1.05
CA SER A 24 -10.37 -7.59 -0.76
C SER A 24 -10.59 -6.52 -1.83
N PRO A 25 -11.85 -6.22 -2.23
CA PRO A 25 -12.13 -5.11 -3.11
C PRO A 25 -11.78 -3.77 -2.44
N LEU A 26 -11.52 -2.75 -3.25
CA LEU A 26 -11.42 -1.37 -2.82
C LEU A 26 -12.75 -0.92 -2.21
N LYS A 27 -12.71 -0.51 -0.94
CA LYS A 27 -13.90 -0.08 -0.18
C LYS A 27 -13.99 1.44 0.01
N THR A 28 -12.89 2.14 -0.23
CA THR A 28 -12.74 3.58 -0.05
C THR A 28 -12.58 4.21 -1.43
N ALA A 29 -13.24 5.34 -1.67
CA ALA A 29 -13.11 6.06 -2.93
C ALA A 29 -11.65 6.43 -3.19
N ILE A 30 -11.20 6.35 -4.44
CA ILE A 30 -9.79 6.58 -4.77
C ILE A 30 -9.38 8.03 -4.48
N GLU A 31 -10.33 8.97 -4.58
CA GLU A 31 -10.17 10.38 -4.25
C GLU A 31 -9.82 10.58 -2.77
N ASP A 32 -10.46 9.83 -1.87
CA ASP A 32 -10.17 9.90 -0.43
C ASP A 32 -8.77 9.35 -0.13
N LEU A 33 -8.37 8.27 -0.82
CA LEU A 33 -7.01 7.73 -0.70
C LEU A 33 -5.96 8.71 -1.23
N ASN A 34 -6.24 9.39 -2.35
CA ASN A 34 -5.38 10.43 -2.89
C ASN A 34 -5.26 11.61 -1.92
N HIS A 35 -6.34 12.00 -1.26
CA HIS A 35 -6.32 13.04 -0.22
C HIS A 35 -5.44 12.63 0.97
N LEU A 36 -5.56 11.38 1.45
CA LEU A 36 -4.71 10.86 2.53
C LEU A 36 -3.22 10.84 2.14
N CYS A 37 -2.92 10.41 0.92
CA CYS A 37 -1.56 10.40 0.37
C CYS A 37 -0.98 11.82 0.30
N ASN A 38 -1.74 12.77 -0.27
CA ASN A 38 -1.32 14.17 -0.35
C ASN A 38 -1.08 14.76 1.05
N SER A 39 -1.98 14.50 1.98
CA SER A 39 -1.85 14.95 3.38
C SER A 39 -0.57 14.40 4.02
N HIS A 40 -0.23 13.12 3.79
CA HIS A 40 1.03 12.53 4.27
C HIS A 40 2.27 13.23 3.69
N ILE A 41 2.25 13.53 2.39
CA ILE A 41 3.35 14.25 1.71
C ILE A 41 3.53 15.64 2.32
N VAL A 42 2.44 16.41 2.49
CA VAL A 42 2.47 17.76 3.05
C VAL A 42 2.92 17.75 4.52
N THR A 43 2.35 16.87 5.35
CA THR A 43 2.78 16.77 6.76
C THR A 43 4.24 16.31 6.87
N THR A 44 4.69 15.41 5.98
CA THR A 44 6.07 14.94 5.99
C THR A 44 7.06 16.01 5.53
N SER A 45 6.69 16.85 4.56
CA SER A 45 7.54 17.97 4.11
C SER A 45 7.69 19.07 5.16
N GLN A 46 6.66 19.29 5.99
CA GLN A 46 6.71 20.26 7.08
C GLN A 46 7.63 19.82 8.24
N ARG A 47 7.73 18.50 8.49
CA ARG A 47 8.52 17.94 9.62
C ARG A 47 9.93 17.46 9.24
N THR A 48 10.23 17.37 7.95
CA THR A 48 11.47 16.76 7.43
C THR A 48 12.27 17.78 6.62
N GLN A 49 13.59 17.79 6.77
CA GLN A 49 14.46 18.59 5.90
C GLN A 49 14.28 18.19 4.42
N ALA A 50 14.24 19.18 3.52
CA ALA A 50 14.01 18.96 2.09
C ALA A 50 14.96 17.92 1.47
N SER A 51 16.23 17.91 1.88
CA SER A 51 17.24 16.95 1.41
C SER A 51 16.96 15.50 1.78
N ARG A 52 16.13 15.25 2.80
CA ARG A 52 15.77 13.90 3.29
C ARG A 52 14.33 13.51 2.95
N LEU A 53 13.52 14.43 2.45
CA LEU A 53 12.09 14.21 2.22
C LEU A 53 11.83 13.02 1.31
N ILE A 54 12.52 12.95 0.16
CA ILE A 54 12.37 11.84 -0.79
C ILE A 54 12.76 10.51 -0.13
N ALA A 55 13.90 10.48 0.57
CA ALA A 55 14.36 9.26 1.23
C ALA A 55 13.37 8.74 2.29
N VAL A 56 12.73 9.64 3.06
CA VAL A 56 11.70 9.27 4.05
C VAL A 56 10.45 8.73 3.36
N LEU A 57 9.91 9.42 2.36
CA LEU A 57 8.72 8.96 1.63
C LEU A 57 8.97 7.64 0.91
N THR A 58 10.16 7.45 0.33
CA THR A 58 10.56 6.18 -0.28
C THR A 58 10.64 5.06 0.76
N ALA A 59 11.18 5.32 1.95
CA ALA A 59 11.21 4.33 3.01
C ALA A 59 9.80 3.92 3.46
N ASP A 60 8.93 4.90 3.70
CA ASP A 60 7.52 4.64 4.06
C ASP A 60 6.83 3.76 3.00
N LEU A 61 6.95 4.13 1.71
CA LEU A 61 6.36 3.38 0.60
C LEU A 61 6.94 1.97 0.51
N ARG A 62 8.27 1.82 0.63
CA ARG A 62 8.94 0.52 0.56
C ARG A 62 8.45 -0.40 1.67
N ASP A 63 8.39 0.11 2.90
CA ASP A 63 7.99 -0.68 4.06
C ASP A 63 6.49 -1.07 3.96
N PHE A 64 5.64 -0.18 3.43
CA PHE A 64 4.24 -0.47 3.12
C PHE A 64 4.09 -1.58 2.06
N ILE A 65 4.79 -1.45 0.92
CA ILE A 65 4.76 -2.47 -0.14
C ILE A 65 5.28 -3.80 0.40
N ALA A 66 6.38 -3.80 1.15
CA ALA A 66 6.93 -5.02 1.75
C ALA A 66 5.91 -5.71 2.65
N SER A 67 5.20 -4.95 3.50
CA SER A 67 4.14 -5.48 4.36
C SER A 67 2.99 -6.09 3.56
N GLY A 68 2.53 -5.41 2.50
CA GLY A 68 1.49 -5.94 1.62
C GLY A 68 1.95 -7.21 0.90
N MET A 69 3.18 -7.22 0.40
CA MET A 69 3.75 -8.35 -0.33
C MET A 69 3.92 -9.61 0.53
N LEU A 70 4.15 -9.47 1.85
CA LEU A 70 4.13 -10.63 2.76
C LEU A 70 2.76 -11.30 2.79
N THR A 71 1.68 -10.51 2.84
CA THR A 71 0.31 -11.03 2.78
C THR A 71 0.05 -11.71 1.44
N LEU A 72 0.47 -11.10 0.33
CA LEU A 72 0.30 -11.68 -0.99
C LEU A 72 1.09 -12.99 -1.13
N LYS A 73 2.36 -13.01 -0.69
CA LYS A 73 3.21 -14.19 -0.70
C LYS A 73 2.58 -15.35 0.05
N ALA A 74 2.06 -15.10 1.26
CA ALA A 74 1.40 -16.14 2.05
C ALA A 74 0.23 -16.79 1.31
N LYS A 75 -0.49 -16.05 0.45
CA LYS A 75 -1.55 -16.59 -0.40
C LYS A 75 -1.02 -17.43 -1.56
N PHE A 76 0.17 -17.13 -2.07
CA PHE A 76 0.81 -17.89 -3.15
C PHE A 76 1.48 -19.16 -2.64
N ASP A 77 1.99 -19.15 -1.41
CA ASP A 77 2.64 -20.32 -0.79
C ASP A 77 1.68 -21.52 -0.64
N THR A 78 0.36 -21.28 -0.68
CA THR A 78 -0.67 -22.33 -0.62
C THR A 78 -1.13 -22.84 -2.00
N ILE A 79 -0.56 -22.32 -3.09
CA ILE A 79 -1.01 -22.60 -4.46
C ILE A 79 -0.12 -23.66 -5.08
N ASP A 80 -0.74 -24.59 -5.80
CA ASP A 80 -0.04 -25.54 -6.66
C ASP A 80 0.85 -24.80 -7.68
N GLU A 81 2.11 -25.19 -7.79
CA GLU A 81 3.09 -24.59 -8.70
C GLU A 81 2.54 -24.42 -10.12
N ALA A 82 1.80 -25.41 -10.63
CA ALA A 82 1.21 -25.38 -11.96
C ALA A 82 0.17 -24.24 -12.15
N LYS A 83 -0.37 -23.69 -11.07
CA LYS A 83 -1.41 -22.64 -11.07
C LYS A 83 -0.88 -21.25 -10.72
N VAL A 84 0.39 -21.13 -10.31
CA VAL A 84 0.99 -19.87 -9.85
C VAL A 84 0.87 -18.77 -10.92
N VAL A 85 1.18 -19.08 -12.18
CA VAL A 85 1.12 -18.11 -13.28
C VAL A 85 -0.31 -17.62 -13.52
N SER A 86 -1.29 -18.53 -13.56
CA SER A 86 -2.71 -18.17 -13.72
C SER A 86 -3.17 -17.27 -12.57
N ARG A 87 -2.80 -17.63 -11.33
CA ARG A 87 -3.19 -16.82 -10.18
C ARG A 87 -2.53 -15.43 -10.19
N ALA A 88 -1.26 -15.34 -10.59
CA ALA A 88 -0.57 -14.06 -10.74
C ALA A 88 -1.28 -13.16 -11.75
N ALA A 89 -1.71 -13.72 -12.89
CA ALA A 89 -2.48 -12.98 -13.89
C ALA A 89 -3.83 -12.50 -13.33
N GLU A 90 -4.55 -13.31 -12.56
CA GLU A 90 -5.81 -12.90 -11.91
C GLU A 90 -5.61 -11.76 -10.91
N VAL A 91 -4.58 -11.86 -10.06
CA VAL A 91 -4.23 -10.81 -9.10
C VAL A 91 -3.89 -9.51 -9.82
N TRP A 92 -3.10 -9.59 -10.89
CA TRP A 92 -2.77 -8.43 -11.72
C TRP A 92 -4.01 -7.80 -12.33
N SER A 93 -4.87 -8.58 -13.00
CA SER A 93 -6.12 -8.11 -13.58
C SER A 93 -7.06 -7.49 -12.55
N PHE A 94 -7.12 -8.05 -11.34
CA PHE A 94 -7.88 -7.49 -10.23
C PHE A 94 -7.37 -6.10 -9.84
N PHE A 95 -6.05 -5.93 -9.68
CA PHE A 95 -5.47 -4.62 -9.36
C PHE A 95 -5.78 -3.59 -10.45
N TRP A 96 -5.64 -3.95 -11.73
CA TRP A 96 -5.98 -3.05 -12.84
C TRP A 96 -7.46 -2.68 -12.84
N GLY A 97 -8.37 -3.64 -12.70
CA GLY A 97 -9.81 -3.37 -12.79
C GLY A 97 -10.39 -2.56 -11.62
N GLN A 98 -9.65 -2.38 -10.52
CA GLN A 98 -10.13 -1.66 -9.34
C GLN A 98 -9.41 -0.35 -9.05
N ILE A 99 -8.20 -0.15 -9.58
CA ILE A 99 -7.37 1.01 -9.26
C ILE A 99 -7.16 1.91 -10.49
N LEU A 100 -7.10 1.34 -11.70
CA LEU A 100 -6.74 2.05 -12.94
C LEU A 100 -7.91 2.17 -13.90
#